data_AF-A0A0G1X4X3-F1
#
_entry.id   AF-A0A0G1X4X3-F1
#
_cell.length_a   1.000
_cell.length_b   1.000
_cell.length_c   1.000
_cell.angle_alpha   90.00
_cell.angle_beta   90.00
_cell.angle_gamma   90.00
#
_symmetry.space_group_name_H-M   'P 1'
#
loop_
_entity.id
_entity.type
_entity.pdbx_description
1 polymer ?
#
loop_
_entity_poly.entity_id
_entity_poly.type
_entity_poly.pdbx_seq_one_letter_code
_entity_poly.pdbx_strand_id
1 'polypeptide(L)'
;AFGWHVIHIDGHNIQEIIDATNHAKAVYEDPTLIIAHTIPGRGVEFMEREFEWHGKPPKAGAESAEALKEIRTLGGKIRSEHE
;
A
#
# COMPACT_ATOMS: atom_id res chain seq x y z
N ALA A 1 -5.99 -23.26 -15.22
CA ALA A 1 -4.95 -22.53 -14.47
C ALA A 1 -3.80 -22.20 -15.42
N PHE A 2 -3.04 -21.12 -15.16
CA PHE A 2 -2.01 -20.59 -16.09
C PHE A 2 -0.58 -21.10 -15.84
N GLY A 3 -0.35 -21.94 -14.83
CA GLY A 3 0.99 -22.50 -14.55
C GLY A 3 1.98 -21.50 -13.93
N TRP A 4 1.51 -20.56 -13.12
CA TRP A 4 2.38 -19.60 -12.43
C TRP A 4 2.66 -20.05 -10.99
N HIS A 5 3.86 -19.72 -10.50
CA HIS A 5 4.16 -19.77 -9.08
C HIS A 5 3.45 -18.59 -8.38
N VAL A 6 2.52 -18.86 -7.47
CA VAL A 6 1.69 -17.81 -6.84
C VAL A 6 2.10 -17.62 -5.39
N ILE A 7 2.40 -16.38 -5.01
CA ILE A 7 2.74 -15.98 -3.64
C ILE A 7 1.71 -14.95 -3.17
N HIS A 8 1.16 -15.13 -1.96
CA HIS A 8 0.27 -14.14 -1.32
C HIS A 8 1.02 -13.41 -0.21
N ILE A 9 0.84 -12.09 -0.13
CA ILE A 9 1.46 -11.25 0.91
C ILE A 9 0.50 -10.18 1.43
N ASP A 10 0.77 -9.67 2.64
CA ASP A 10 0.28 -8.35 3.05
C ASP A 10 1.03 -7.27 2.25
N GLY A 11 0.31 -6.56 1.39
CA GLY A 11 0.87 -5.50 0.56
C GLY A 11 1.29 -4.24 1.32
N HIS A 12 1.03 -4.17 2.63
CA HIS A 12 1.51 -3.12 3.53
C HIS A 12 2.66 -3.57 4.43
N ASN A 13 3.13 -4.81 4.28
CA ASN A 13 4.27 -5.33 5.02
C ASN A 13 5.53 -5.33 4.13
N ILE A 14 6.44 -4.40 4.39
CA ILE A 14 7.68 -4.24 3.61
C ILE A 14 8.53 -5.51 3.65
N GLN A 15 8.57 -6.22 4.79
CA GLN A 15 9.37 -7.43 4.92
C GLN A 15 8.83 -8.53 4.00
N GLU A 16 7.51 -8.73 3.97
CA GLU A 16 6.89 -9.72 3.08
C GLU A 16 7.08 -9.39 1.60
N ILE A 17 7.06 -8.10 1.23
CA ILE A 17 7.37 -7.68 -0.15
C ILE A 17 8.81 -8.05 -0.52
N ILE A 18 9.78 -7.78 0.36
CA ILE A 18 11.19 -8.11 0.14
C ILE A 18 11.36 -9.62 0.03
N ASP A 19 10.77 -10.39 0.94
CA ASP A 19 10.92 -11.83 0.99
C ASP A 19 10.27 -12.50 -0.23
N ALA A 20 9.06 -12.06 -0.63
CA ALA A 20 8.38 -12.57 -1.82
C ALA A 20 9.13 -12.23 -3.11
N THR A 21 9.71 -11.04 -3.22
CA THR A 21 10.52 -10.68 -4.39
C THR A 21 11.85 -11.44 -4.45
N ASN A 22 12.46 -11.76 -3.31
CA ASN A 22 13.64 -12.62 -3.26
C ASN A 22 13.30 -14.08 -3.58
N HIS A 23 12.18 -14.60 -3.08
CA HIS A 23 11.67 -15.91 -3.45
C HIS A 23 11.42 -15.99 -4.95
N ALA A 24 10.70 -15.01 -5.54
CA ALA A 24 10.40 -14.98 -6.96
C ALA A 24 11.66 -15.05 -7.85
N LYS A 25 12.78 -14.44 -7.43
CA LYS A 25 14.07 -14.53 -8.14
C LYS A 25 14.72 -15.92 -8.10
N ALA A 26 14.37 -16.73 -7.11
CA ALA A 26 14.85 -18.11 -6.97
C ALA A 26 13.96 -19.13 -7.69
N VAL A 27 12.80 -18.70 -8.23
CA VAL A 27 11.95 -19.55 -9.08
C VAL A 27 12.48 -19.48 -10.51
N TYR A 28 12.89 -20.63 -11.06
CA TYR A 28 13.51 -20.71 -12.39
C TYR A 28 12.59 -21.32 -13.46
N GLU A 29 11.67 -22.19 -13.06
CA GLU A 29 10.90 -23.02 -14.00
C GLU A 29 9.65 -22.31 -14.53
N ASP A 30 9.06 -21.41 -13.73
CA ASP A 30 7.76 -20.78 -14.01
C ASP A 30 7.77 -19.27 -13.70
N PRO A 31 6.91 -18.47 -14.37
CA PRO A 31 6.67 -17.09 -13.97
C PRO A 31 6.05 -17.01 -12.57
N THR A 32 6.40 -15.97 -11.82
CA THR A 32 5.86 -15.73 -10.47
C THR A 32 4.81 -14.61 -10.45
N LEU A 33 3.66 -14.87 -9.82
CA LEU A 33 2.62 -13.90 -9.51
C LEU A 33 2.61 -13.64 -8.00
N ILE A 34 2.87 -12.40 -7.60
CA ILE A 34 2.71 -11.97 -6.21
C ILE A 34 1.36 -11.26 -6.09
N ILE A 35 0.43 -11.85 -5.35
CA ILE A 35 -0.86 -11.26 -5.01
C ILE A 35 -0.71 -10.51 -3.69
N ALA A 36 -0.50 -9.20 -3.80
CA ALA A 36 -0.40 -8.29 -2.66
C ALA A 36 -1.79 -7.83 -2.21
N HIS A 37 -2.19 -8.25 -1.01
CA HIS A 37 -3.44 -7.81 -0.40
C HIS A 37 -3.26 -6.40 0.14
N THR A 38 -3.92 -5.41 -0.47
CA THR A 38 -3.78 -3.99 -0.11
C THR A 38 -5.12 -3.37 0.30
N ILE A 39 -5.05 -2.15 0.78
CA ILE A 39 -6.19 -1.30 1.13
C ILE A 39 -6.05 -0.07 0.24
N PRO A 40 -6.94 0.15 -0.74
CA PRO A 40 -6.96 1.39 -1.52
C PRO A 40 -7.10 2.58 -0.57
N GLY A 41 -6.30 3.64 -0.78
CA GLY A 41 -6.31 4.81 0.10
C GLY A 41 -5.58 4.65 1.44
N ARG A 42 -4.81 3.57 1.64
CA ARG A 42 -4.09 3.30 2.91
C ARG A 42 -3.33 4.54 3.42
N GLY A 43 -3.51 4.85 4.70
CA GLY A 43 -2.80 5.92 5.40
C GLY A 43 -3.54 7.25 5.45
N VAL A 44 -4.74 7.31 4.87
CA VAL A 44 -5.68 8.43 5.05
C VAL A 44 -7.06 7.83 5.38
N GLU A 45 -7.54 8.03 6.61
CA GLU A 45 -8.70 7.35 7.19
C GLU A 45 -9.95 7.48 6.32
N PHE A 46 -10.24 8.69 5.84
CA PHE A 46 -11.41 8.94 4.99
C PHE A 46 -11.27 8.43 3.53
N MET A 47 -10.09 7.94 3.14
CA MET A 47 -9.83 7.35 1.83
C MET A 47 -9.76 5.83 1.84
N GLU A 48 -9.50 5.20 2.99
CA GLU A 48 -9.33 3.76 3.08
C GLU A 48 -10.60 3.01 2.66
N ARG A 49 -10.49 2.15 1.64
CA ARG A 49 -11.58 1.32 1.09
C ARG A 49 -12.72 2.10 0.43
N GLU A 50 -12.54 3.39 0.17
CA GLU A 50 -13.55 4.24 -0.45
C GLU A 50 -13.28 4.40 -1.96
N PHE A 51 -14.15 3.83 -2.80
CA PHE A 51 -13.92 3.72 -4.25
C PHE A 51 -13.87 5.08 -4.96
N GLU A 52 -14.51 6.11 -4.41
CA GLU A 52 -14.52 7.46 -4.98
C GLU A 52 -13.10 8.01 -5.18
N TRP A 53 -12.18 7.65 -4.28
CA TRP A 53 -10.79 8.09 -4.30
C TRP A 53 -9.92 7.38 -5.35
N HIS A 54 -10.50 6.48 -6.16
CA HIS A 54 -9.79 5.90 -7.30
C HIS A 54 -9.42 6.96 -8.36
N GLY A 55 -10.28 7.97 -8.56
CA GLY A 55 -10.08 9.00 -9.60
C GLY A 55 -10.36 10.43 -9.15
N LYS A 56 -10.87 10.63 -7.93
CA LYS A 56 -11.18 11.94 -7.36
C LYS A 56 -9.97 12.47 -6.59
N PRO A 57 -9.43 13.66 -6.92
CA PRO A 57 -8.39 14.28 -6.10
C PRO A 57 -9.00 14.86 -4.81
N PRO A 58 -8.25 14.91 -3.68
CA PRO A 58 -8.68 15.63 -2.49
C PRO A 58 -8.81 17.12 -2.77
N LYS A 59 -9.84 17.76 -2.19
CA LYS A 59 -10.02 19.21 -2.34
C LYS A 59 -8.88 19.94 -1.64
N ALA A 60 -8.42 21.02 -2.27
CA ALA A 60 -7.51 21.96 -1.65
C ALA A 60 -8.11 22.52 -0.35
N GLY A 61 -7.27 22.72 0.66
CA GLY A 61 -7.69 23.15 1.99
C GLY A 61 -7.83 21.97 2.93
N ALA A 62 -8.97 21.83 3.59
CA ALA A 62 -9.16 20.92 4.72
C ALA A 62 -8.86 19.45 4.40
N GLU A 63 -9.40 18.91 3.30
CA GLU A 63 -9.19 17.50 2.93
C GLU A 63 -7.70 17.19 2.66
N SER A 64 -7.03 18.05 1.88
CA SER A 64 -5.59 17.90 1.62
C SER A 64 -4.73 18.06 2.88
N ALA A 65 -5.12 18.97 3.79
CA ALA A 65 -4.38 19.23 5.02
C ALA A 65 -4.49 18.04 6.00
N GLU A 66 -5.69 17.46 6.14
CA GLU A 66 -5.89 16.30 7.01
C GLU A 66 -5.16 15.07 6.45
N ALA A 67 -5.28 14.79 5.15
CA ALA A 67 -4.54 13.70 4.51
C ALA A 67 -3.02 13.83 4.70
N LEU A 68 -2.46 15.03 4.50
CA LEU A 68 -1.03 15.28 4.72
C LEU A 68 -0.63 15.10 6.18
N LYS A 69 -1.45 15.56 7.12
CA LYS A 69 -1.21 15.39 8.56
C LYS A 69 -1.20 13.92 8.95
N GLU A 70 -2.17 13.13 8.50
CA GLU A 70 -2.22 11.69 8.78
C GLU A 70 -1.00 10.95 8.23
N ILE A 71 -0.61 11.22 6.98
CA ILE A 71 0.56 10.60 6.35
C ILE A 71 1.84 10.98 7.09
N ARG A 72 2.05 12.27 7.39
CA ARG A 72 3.27 12.79 8.01
C ARG A 72 3.47 12.32 9.45
N THR A 73 2.38 12.06 10.16
CA THR A 73 2.41 11.61 11.54
C THR A 73 2.24 10.10 11.67
N LEU A 74 2.07 9.38 10.55
CA LEU A 74 1.71 7.96 10.53
C LEU A 74 0.47 7.67 11.42
N GLY A 75 -0.56 8.53 11.30
CA GLY A 75 -1.74 8.52 12.16
C GLY A 75 -1.41 8.83 13.63
N GLY A 76 -0.50 9.77 13.88
CA GLY A 76 -0.08 10.17 15.23
C GLY A 76 0.95 9.26 15.91
N LYS A 77 1.53 8.29 15.20
CA LYS A 77 2.58 7.39 15.75
C LYS A 77 3.96 8.04 15.78
N ILE A 78 4.19 9.05 14.96
CA ILE A 78 5.44 9.81 14.89
C ILE A 78 5.14 11.31 14.89
N ARG A 79 6.12 12.10 15.34
CA ARG A 79 6.11 13.55 15.19
C ARG A 79 6.69 13.91 13.83
N SER A 80 6.01 14.76 13.08
CA SER A 80 6.53 15.23 11.79
C SER A 80 7.56 16.34 11.98
N GLU A 81 8.55 16.38 11.09
CA GLU A 81 9.47 17.50 10.89
C GLU A 81 8.78 18.82 10.50
N HIS A 82 7.51 18.74 10.06
CA HIS A 82 6.69 19.89 9.69
C HIS A 82 5.76 20.37 10.82
N GLU A 83 5.86 19.77 12.02
CA GLU A 83 5.14 20.17 13.26
C GLU A 83 5.97 21.03 14.22
#